data_AF-A0AAI9WAH8-F1
#
_entry.id   AF-A0AAI9WAH8-F1
#
_cell.length_a   1.000
_cell.length_b   1.000
_cell.length_c   1.000
_cell.angle_alpha   90.00
_cell.angle_beta   90.00
_cell.angle_gamma   90.00
#
_symmetry.space_group_name_H-M   'P 1'
#
loop_
_entity.id
_entity.type
_entity.pdbx_description
1 polymer ?
#
loop_
_entity_poly.entity_id
_entity_poly.type
_entity_poly.pdbx_seq_one_letter_code
_entity_poly.pdbx_strand_id
1 'polypeptide(L)'
;MHIEFIPTQNDVNEIKGIMGVAFADDSKDEYIKTMLPLLLESVMAYTNNTFGITTEGTLRIPGGVKIYLAKAIERNTLATGLKSRSMGSVSYSYDTEVTSELKGLLTPYKKVKFHASR
;
A
#
# COMPACT_ATOMS: atom_id res chain seq x y z
N MET A 1 1.68 -13.32 13.52
CA MET A 1 2.79 -13.27 12.55
C MET A 1 2.69 -11.92 11.87
N HIS A 2 3.45 -10.92 12.32
CA HIS A 2 3.57 -9.66 11.58
C HIS A 2 4.41 -9.98 10.35
N ILE A 3 3.79 -10.01 9.18
CA ILE A 3 4.52 -10.23 7.94
C ILE A 3 4.91 -8.85 7.45
N GLU A 4 6.16 -8.48 7.66
CA GLU A 4 6.71 -7.22 7.18
C GLU A 4 7.06 -7.39 5.70
N PHE A 5 6.29 -6.72 4.84
CA PHE A 5 6.59 -6.67 3.41
C PHE A 5 7.78 -5.73 3.18
N ILE A 6 8.89 -6.26 2.69
CA ILE A 6 10.05 -5.47 2.28
C ILE A 6 9.93 -5.25 0.76
N PRO A 7 9.57 -4.04 0.29
CA PRO A 7 9.43 -3.78 -1.14
C PRO A 7 10.77 -3.90 -1.86
N THR A 8 10.80 -4.66 -2.96
CA THR A 8 11.98 -4.74 -3.83
C THR A 8 12.03 -3.57 -4.81
N GLN A 9 13.18 -3.31 -5.43
CA GLN A 9 13.29 -2.23 -6.43
C GLN A 9 12.39 -2.46 -7.64
N ASN A 10 12.12 -3.73 -7.99
CA ASN A 10 11.21 -4.06 -9.08
C ASN A 10 9.77 -3.64 -8.75
N ASP A 11 9.31 -3.86 -7.52
CA ASP A 11 7.97 -3.45 -7.09
C ASP A 11 7.79 -1.92 -7.15
N VAL A 12 8.83 -1.18 -6.73
CA VAL A 12 8.85 0.28 -6.83
C VAL A 12 8.75 0.74 -8.28
N ASN A 13 9.53 0.12 -9.18
CA ASN A 13 9.51 0.46 -10.60
C ASN A 13 8.16 0.17 -11.25
N GLU A 14 7.51 -0.95 -10.92
CA GLU A 14 6.17 -1.26 -11.41
C GLU A 14 5.15 -0.19 -10.97
N ILE A 15 5.23 0.26 -9.72
CA ILE A 15 4.33 1.29 -9.19
C ILE A 15 4.61 2.65 -9.84
N LYS A 16 5.88 3.04 -10.01
CA LYS A 16 6.26 4.24 -10.77
C LYS A 16 5.66 4.21 -12.18
N GLY A 17 5.75 3.06 -12.85
CA GLY A 17 5.18 2.86 -14.18
C GLY A 17 3.66 3.08 -14.21
N ILE A 18 2.94 2.61 -13.20
CA ILE A 18 1.48 2.82 -13.09
C ILE A 18 1.14 4.28 -12.77
N MET A 19 1.95 4.96 -11.96
CA MET A 19 1.77 6.38 -11.63
C MET A 19 2.14 7.32 -12.81
N GLY A 20 2.80 6.81 -13.85
CA GLY A 20 3.30 7.63 -14.96
C GLY A 20 4.52 8.50 -14.60
N VAL A 21 5.25 8.14 -13.54
CA VAL A 21 6.49 8.83 -13.14
C VAL A 21 7.66 8.26 -13.96
N ALA A 22 8.58 9.12 -14.39
CA ALA A 22 9.78 8.69 -15.11
C ALA A 22 10.63 7.76 -14.24
N PHE A 23 11.11 6.64 -14.81
CA PHE A 23 11.94 5.68 -14.08
C PHE A 23 13.24 6.27 -13.52
N ALA A 24 13.76 7.33 -14.15
CA ALA A 24 14.97 8.04 -13.75
C ALA A 24 14.76 9.08 -12.62
N ASP A 25 13.51 9.32 -12.21
CA ASP A 25 13.22 10.17 -11.06
C ASP A 25 13.26 9.32 -9.79
N ASP A 26 14.33 9.51 -9.00
CA ASP A 26 14.57 8.82 -7.73
C ASP A 26 14.05 9.58 -6.51
N SER A 27 13.46 10.77 -6.70
CA SER A 27 13.06 11.67 -5.61
C SER A 27 11.99 11.07 -4.69
N LYS A 28 11.20 10.12 -5.19
CA LYS A 28 10.05 9.52 -4.48
C LYS A 28 10.27 8.05 -4.11
N ASP A 29 11.43 7.48 -4.37
CA ASP A 29 11.68 6.04 -4.20
C ASP A 29 11.63 5.65 -2.73
N GLU A 30 12.27 6.44 -1.89
CA GLU A 30 12.28 6.22 -0.45
C GLU A 30 10.86 6.34 0.11
N TYR A 31 10.09 7.33 -0.33
CA TYR A 31 8.70 7.51 0.06
C TYR A 31 7.81 6.32 -0.37
N ILE A 32 7.96 5.85 -1.60
CA ILE A 32 7.23 4.68 -2.11
C ILE A 32 7.61 3.45 -1.29
N LYS A 33 8.90 3.24 -0.98
CA LYS A 33 9.38 2.13 -0.14
C LYS A 33 8.78 2.17 1.26
N THR A 34 8.63 3.33 1.88
CA THR A 34 8.02 3.45 3.21
C THR A 34 6.50 3.29 3.18
N MET A 35 5.82 3.84 2.17
CA MET A 35 4.36 3.86 2.12
C MET A 35 3.75 2.55 1.66
N LEU A 36 4.44 1.81 0.80
CA LEU A 36 3.98 0.53 0.29
C LEU A 36 3.57 -0.47 1.37
N PRO A 37 4.41 -0.81 2.36
CA PRO A 37 4.04 -1.75 3.41
C PRO A 37 2.86 -1.27 4.25
N LEU A 38 2.79 0.04 4.56
CA LEU A 38 1.69 0.63 5.34
C LEU A 38 0.34 0.50 4.60
N LEU A 39 0.33 0.81 3.31
CA LEU A 39 -0.88 0.67 2.50
C LEU A 39 -1.23 -0.80 2.28
N LEU A 40 -0.25 -1.67 2.08
CA LEU A 40 -0.48 -3.09 1.91
C LEU A 40 -1.11 -3.72 3.16
N GLU A 41 -0.67 -3.33 4.36
CA GLU A 41 -1.30 -3.73 5.62
C GLU A 41 -2.78 -3.33 5.66
N SER A 42 -3.10 -2.09 5.30
CA SER A 42 -4.49 -1.60 5.23
C SER A 42 -5.33 -2.39 4.22
N VAL A 43 -4.75 -2.77 3.08
CA VAL A 43 -5.42 -3.56 2.03
C VAL A 43 -5.67 -4.98 2.51
N MET A 44 -4.71 -5.61 3.17
CA MET A 44 -4.88 -6.96 3.73
C MET A 44 -5.97 -6.97 4.80
N ALA A 45 -6.01 -5.96 5.67
CA ALA A 45 -7.06 -5.80 6.66
C ALA A 45 -8.45 -5.60 6.02
N TYR A 46 -8.53 -4.81 4.94
CA TYR A 46 -9.79 -4.57 4.25
C TYR A 46 -10.30 -5.80 3.47
N THR A 47 -9.39 -6.50 2.79
CA THR A 47 -9.74 -7.65 1.93
C THR A 47 -9.81 -8.98 2.69
N ASN A 48 -9.34 -9.02 3.94
CA ASN A 48 -9.14 -10.27 4.70
C ASN A 48 -8.33 -11.31 3.90
N ASN A 49 -7.38 -10.85 3.09
CA ASN A 49 -6.59 -11.69 2.21
C ASN A 49 -5.11 -11.38 2.39
N THR A 50 -4.31 -12.42 2.59
CA THR A 50 -2.84 -12.32 2.74
C THR A 50 -2.12 -12.43 1.40
N PHE A 51 -2.86 -12.46 0.28
CA PHE A 51 -2.36 -12.57 -1.10
C PHE A 51 -1.30 -13.66 -1.34
N GLY A 52 -1.26 -14.68 -0.48
CA GLY A 52 -0.34 -15.80 -0.61
C GLY A 52 1.12 -15.39 -0.54
N ILE A 53 1.51 -14.68 0.53
CA ILE A 53 2.93 -14.37 0.80
C ILE A 53 3.71 -15.69 0.81
N THR A 54 4.59 -15.84 -0.18
CA THR A 54 5.52 -16.97 -0.28
C THR A 54 6.62 -16.79 0.77
N THR A 55 7.22 -17.91 1.20
CA THR A 55 8.34 -17.94 2.16
C THR A 55 9.58 -17.20 1.67
N GLU A 56 9.62 -16.82 0.39
CA GLU A 56 10.71 -16.09 -0.27
C GLU A 56 10.48 -14.56 -0.30
N GLY A 57 9.39 -14.06 0.29
CA GLY A 57 9.08 -12.62 0.32
C GLY A 57 8.62 -12.04 -1.02
N THR A 58 8.43 -12.87 -2.04
CA THR A 58 7.97 -12.46 -3.36
C THR A 58 6.44 -12.34 -3.37
N LEU A 59 5.93 -11.12 -3.21
CA LEU A 59 4.49 -10.86 -3.09
C LEU A 59 3.86 -10.77 -4.49
N ARG A 60 3.08 -11.78 -4.88
CA ARG A 60 2.34 -11.76 -6.16
C ARG A 60 1.07 -10.92 -6.03
N ILE A 61 1.22 -9.60 -6.04
CA ILE A 61 0.12 -8.65 -5.94
C ILE A 61 -0.76 -8.73 -7.21
N PRO A 62 -2.09 -8.91 -7.10
CA PRO A 62 -2.99 -8.82 -8.25
C PRO A 62 -2.96 -7.43 -8.89
N GLY A 63 -3.12 -7.35 -10.21
CA GLY A 63 -3.06 -6.08 -10.95
C GLY A 63 -4.00 -5.00 -10.40
N GLY A 64 -5.23 -5.35 -9.99
CA GLY A 64 -6.16 -4.39 -9.40
C GLY A 64 -5.68 -3.79 -8.07
N VAL A 65 -4.96 -4.58 -7.26
CA VAL A 65 -4.35 -4.10 -6.02
C VAL A 65 -3.14 -3.22 -6.31
N LYS A 66 -2.33 -3.53 -7.34
CA LYS A 66 -1.23 -2.65 -7.79
C LYS A 66 -1.74 -1.29 -8.23
N ILE A 67 -2.82 -1.24 -9.01
CA ILE A 67 -3.46 0.00 -9.45
C ILE A 67 -3.98 0.80 -8.26
N TYR A 68 -4.59 0.13 -7.27
CA TYR A 68 -5.03 0.78 -6.04
C TYR A 68 -3.86 1.41 -5.28
N LEU A 69 -2.78 0.66 -5.07
CA LEU A 69 -1.59 1.13 -4.35
C LEU A 69 -0.96 2.33 -5.05
N ALA A 70 -0.77 2.26 -6.37
CA ALA A 70 -0.21 3.35 -7.16
C ALA A 70 -1.05 4.63 -7.05
N LYS A 71 -2.37 4.55 -7.23
CA LYS A 71 -3.28 5.72 -7.13
C LYS A 71 -3.36 6.28 -5.72
N ALA A 72 -3.30 5.42 -4.69
CA ALA A 72 -3.27 5.86 -3.30
C ALA A 72 -1.98 6.63 -2.98
N ILE A 73 -0.83 6.12 -3.44
CA ILE A 73 0.47 6.79 -3.27
C ILE A 73 0.50 8.12 -4.04
N GLU A 74 0.08 8.13 -5.30
CA GLU A 74 -0.02 9.33 -6.14
C GLU A 74 -0.82 10.43 -5.43
N ARG A 75 -2.01 10.10 -4.91
CA ARG A 75 -2.85 11.05 -4.19
C ARG A 75 -2.17 11.59 -2.92
N ASN A 76 -1.52 10.74 -2.15
CA ASN A 76 -0.79 11.15 -0.94
C ASN A 76 0.46 11.99 -1.26
N THR A 77 1.00 11.93 -2.48
CA THR A 77 2.04 12.88 -2.91
C THR A 77 1.49 14.25 -3.31
N LEU A 78 0.23 14.33 -3.75
CA LEU A 78 -0.42 15.58 -4.18
C LEU A 78 -0.97 16.39 -3.01
N ALA A 79 -1.64 15.72 -2.07
CA ALA A 79 -2.07 16.32 -0.81
C ALA A 79 -1.02 15.98 0.25
N THR A 80 -0.40 16.97 0.88
CA THR A 80 0.65 16.81 1.92
C THR A 80 0.32 15.64 2.85
N GLY A 81 0.84 14.44 2.57
CA GLY A 81 0.35 13.15 3.11
C GLY A 81 0.68 12.89 4.57
N LEU A 82 0.96 13.97 5.30
CA LEU A 82 1.46 13.97 6.65
C LEU A 82 0.38 14.53 7.57
N LYS A 83 -0.26 13.63 8.32
CA LYS A 83 -1.42 13.94 9.15
C LYS A 83 -1.02 14.68 10.44
N SER A 84 0.14 14.34 11.00
CA SER A 84 0.73 15.05 12.15
C SER A 84 2.23 14.76 12.31
N ARG A 85 2.95 15.68 12.98
CA ARG A 85 4.37 15.60 13.39
C ARG A 85 4.45 15.98 14.87
N SER A 86 5.05 15.13 15.72
CA SER A 86 5.42 15.47 17.11
C SER A 86 6.94 15.42 17.28
N MET A 87 7.52 16.45 17.89
CA MET A 87 8.97 16.71 17.88
C MET A 87 9.75 16.09 19.06
N GLY A 88 9.08 15.47 20.06
CA GLY A 88 9.76 14.93 21.25
C GLY A 88 10.42 13.56 21.01
N SER A 89 9.68 12.66 20.40
CA SER A 89 10.14 11.41 19.80
C SER A 89 9.62 11.44 18.37
N VAL A 90 10.48 11.38 17.36
CA VAL A 90 10.08 11.57 15.96
C VAL A 90 9.12 10.44 15.54
N SER A 91 7.82 10.70 15.66
CA SER A 91 6.75 9.80 15.25
C SER A 91 6.04 10.44 14.06
N TYR A 92 6.20 9.84 12.89
CA TYR A 92 5.46 10.22 11.69
C TYR A 92 4.15 9.45 11.63
N SER A 93 3.02 10.16 11.47
CA SER A 93 1.73 9.54 11.18
C SER A 93 1.32 9.90 9.76
N TYR A 94 1.31 8.89 8.89
CA TYR A 94 0.89 9.01 7.50
C TYR A 94 -0.62 8.86 7.39
N ASP A 95 -1.21 9.55 6.41
CA ASP A 95 -2.62 9.38 6.11
C ASP A 95 -2.84 8.11 5.28
N THR A 96 -3.53 7.13 5.86
CA THR A 96 -3.92 5.89 5.19
C THR A 96 -5.37 5.93 4.67
N GLU A 97 -6.07 7.05 4.83
CA GLU A 97 -7.47 7.18 4.43
C GLU A 97 -7.59 7.45 2.92
N VAL A 98 -7.93 6.39 2.19
CA VAL A 98 -8.17 6.45 0.74
C VAL A 98 -9.68 6.61 0.46
N THR A 99 -10.03 7.37 -0.58
CA THR A 99 -11.42 7.59 -1.01
C THR A 99 -12.15 6.28 -1.31
N SER A 100 -13.48 6.27 -1.11
CA SER A 100 -14.33 5.10 -1.32
C SER A 100 -14.29 4.56 -2.76
N GLU A 101 -14.10 5.44 -3.74
CA GLU A 101 -14.00 5.07 -5.16
C GLU A 101 -12.84 4.10 -5.43
N LEU A 102 -11.67 4.35 -4.84
CA LEU A 102 -10.51 3.49 -4.99
C LEU A 102 -10.72 2.14 -4.28
N LYS A 103 -11.46 2.12 -3.16
CA LYS A 103 -11.83 0.86 -2.48
C LYS A 103 -12.65 -0.07 -3.38
N GLY A 104 -13.32 0.47 -4.41
CA GLY A 104 -13.98 -0.32 -5.46
C GLY A 104 -13.05 -1.32 -6.14
N LEU A 105 -11.79 -0.95 -6.38
CA LEU A 105 -10.77 -1.83 -7.00
C LEU A 105 -10.42 -3.04 -6.13
N LEU A 106 -10.61 -2.92 -4.81
CA LEU A 106 -10.32 -3.97 -3.84
C LEU A 106 -11.51 -4.93 -3.63
N THR A 107 -12.72 -4.53 -4.02
CA THR A 107 -13.93 -5.33 -3.82
C THR A 107 -13.86 -6.76 -4.37
N PRO A 108 -13.25 -7.04 -5.54
CA PRO A 108 -13.20 -8.40 -6.07
C PRO A 108 -12.30 -9.33 -5.25
N TYR A 109 -11.36 -8.77 -4.49
CA TYR A 109 -10.38 -9.52 -3.71
C TYR A 109 -10.80 -9.72 -2.25
N LYS A 110 -11.96 -9.18 -1.85
CA LYS A 110 -12.46 -9.22 -0.49
C LYS A 110 -13.02 -10.60 -0.14
N LYS A 111 -12.41 -11.27 0.83
CA LYS A 111 -12.87 -12.53 1.40
C LYS A 111 -13.89 -12.29 2.51
N VAL A 112 -14.92 -13.14 2.54
CA VAL A 112 -15.95 -13.13 3.59
C VAL A 112 -15.31 -13.56 4.91
N LYS A 113 -15.54 -12.79 5.98
CA LYS A 113 -15.13 -13.15 7.33
C LYS A 113 -16.30 -13.83 8.01
N PHE A 114 -16.21 -15.15 8.19
CA PHE A 114 -17.21 -15.87 8.97
C PHE A 114 -17.03 -15.51 10.45
N HIS A 115 -18.11 -15.01 11.06
CA HIS A 115 -18.21 -14.91 12.51
C HIS A 115 -19.13 -16.03 12.98
N ALA A 116 -18.66 -16.85 13.92
CA ALA A 116 -19.54 -17.79 14.59
C ALA A 116 -20.50 -16.96 15.45
N SER A 117 -21.78 -16.92 15.07
CA SER A 117 -22.84 -16.44 15.95
C SER A 117 -22.92 -17.39 17.13
N ARG A 118 -22.41 -16.95 18.28
CA ARG A 118 -22.62 -17.63 19.56
C ARG A 118 -23.96 -17.20 20.15
#